data_AF-A0A9D1MCZ7-F1
#
_entry.id   AF-A0A9D1MCZ7-F1
#
_cell.length_a   1.000
_cell.length_b   1.000
_cell.length_c   1.000
_cell.angle_alpha   90.00
_cell.angle_beta   90.00
_cell.angle_gamma   90.00
#
_symmetry.space_group_name_H-M   'P 1'
#
loop_
_entity.id
_entity.type
_entity.pdbx_description
1 polymer ?
#
loop_
_entity_poly.entity_id
_entity_poly.type
_entity_poly.pdbx_seq_one_letter_code
_entity_poly.pdbx_strand_id
1 'polypeptide(L)'
;MNGLTREELVDNWDAFHGCAIQDSLIDEDDPFLIDSKGKLVAYVGTGMDVVLPDTVKTIGATAFQGKDITSITFPDSLTEIERLAFYQCEELTEITIPASVNSIGNMAFQNCYELKDVTFEYSDTMLQLGSSSFSFTLVSPETLVTNNRRYTNQNTAFENTYFDEDYTPILQPGDPRPEESETPSPEQTNAPEATYSPETTDAPEVIPSASPEPKRTITVMTSDAGVEVVIDGESVLFEDAHPFIDENGRTQIPIRAAAELLGCEVEWDGETQTVTITDGDDVITLVIGKMYLQKGQQITEMDTAPVIVNDRTYIPVRFAGEALGLEVNWNE
;
A
#
# COMPACT_ATOMS: atom_id res chain seq x y z
N MET A 1 -23.84 -24.25 -22.88
CA MET A 1 -22.91 -24.01 -24.01
C MET A 1 -23.12 -25.08 -25.10
N ASN A 2 -24.33 -25.26 -25.63
CA ASN A 2 -24.56 -26.37 -26.57
C ASN A 2 -23.93 -26.04 -27.94
N GLY A 3 -22.95 -26.85 -28.36
CA GLY A 3 -22.35 -26.79 -29.70
C GLY A 3 -21.07 -25.97 -29.84
N LEU A 4 -20.52 -25.45 -28.74
CA LEU A 4 -19.18 -24.84 -28.72
C LEU A 4 -18.10 -25.94 -28.68
N THR A 5 -17.03 -25.76 -29.43
CA THR A 5 -15.81 -26.56 -29.32
C THR A 5 -14.91 -26.05 -28.18
N ARG A 6 -13.96 -26.87 -27.73
CA ARG A 6 -12.97 -26.49 -26.72
C ARG A 6 -12.12 -25.29 -27.16
N GLU A 7 -11.77 -25.24 -28.44
CA GLU A 7 -11.03 -24.12 -29.05
C GLU A 7 -11.86 -22.82 -29.04
N GLU A 8 -13.12 -22.88 -29.46
CA GLU A 8 -14.02 -21.71 -29.43
C GLU A 8 -14.31 -21.22 -28.00
N LEU A 9 -14.36 -22.12 -27.01
CA LEU A 9 -14.50 -21.76 -25.60
C LEU A 9 -13.29 -20.95 -25.13
N VAL A 10 -12.09 -21.42 -25.44
CA VAL A 10 -10.82 -20.79 -25.01
C VAL A 10 -10.66 -19.41 -25.65
N ASP A 11 -10.88 -19.30 -26.96
CA ASP A 11 -10.70 -18.04 -27.69
C ASP A 11 -11.73 -16.95 -27.32
N ASN A 12 -12.86 -17.33 -26.70
CA ASN A 12 -13.92 -16.42 -26.29
C ASN A 12 -14.17 -16.44 -24.77
N TRP A 13 -13.17 -16.87 -23.98
CA TRP A 13 -13.34 -17.11 -22.56
C TRP A 13 -13.91 -15.90 -21.79
N ASP A 14 -13.55 -14.68 -22.19
CA ASP A 14 -14.08 -13.43 -21.62
C ASP A 14 -15.62 -13.33 -21.66
N ALA A 15 -16.27 -13.97 -22.64
CA ALA A 15 -17.73 -14.04 -22.75
C ALA A 15 -18.37 -15.14 -21.86
N PHE A 16 -17.54 -16.03 -21.32
CA PHE A 16 -17.94 -17.22 -20.55
C PHE A 16 -17.40 -17.24 -19.13
N HIS A 17 -16.69 -16.19 -18.67
CA HIS A 17 -16.24 -16.06 -17.29
C HIS A 17 -17.37 -16.37 -16.28
N GLY A 18 -17.10 -17.29 -15.36
CA GLY A 18 -18.05 -17.73 -14.33
C GLY A 18 -19.18 -18.66 -14.81
N CYS A 19 -19.22 -19.04 -16.08
CA CYS A 19 -20.18 -20.04 -16.56
C CYS A 19 -19.70 -21.46 -16.25
N ALA A 20 -20.64 -22.34 -15.90
CA ALA A 20 -20.36 -23.77 -15.79
C ALA A 20 -19.95 -24.33 -17.17
N ILE A 21 -18.75 -24.90 -17.24
CA ILE A 21 -18.25 -25.60 -18.42
C ILE A 21 -19.00 -26.93 -18.52
N GLN A 22 -19.41 -27.30 -19.74
CA GLN A 22 -20.05 -28.59 -19.96
C GLN A 22 -19.03 -29.72 -19.82
N ASP A 23 -19.41 -30.82 -19.16
CA ASP A 23 -18.55 -32.00 -18.97
C ASP A 23 -17.93 -32.51 -20.28
N SER A 24 -18.63 -32.38 -21.40
CA SER A 24 -18.12 -32.78 -22.72
C SER A 24 -16.93 -31.96 -23.24
N LEU A 25 -16.61 -30.82 -22.61
CA LEU A 25 -15.47 -29.96 -22.95
C LEU A 25 -14.28 -30.19 -22.00
N ILE A 26 -14.50 -30.98 -20.94
CA ILE A 26 -13.48 -31.39 -19.99
C ILE A 26 -12.77 -32.61 -20.60
N ASP A 27 -11.47 -32.47 -20.77
CA ASP A 27 -10.57 -33.58 -21.08
C ASP A 27 -9.87 -33.94 -19.77
N GLU A 28 -10.09 -35.15 -19.26
CA GLU A 28 -9.48 -35.59 -18.00
C GLU A 28 -7.97 -35.76 -18.14
N ASP A 29 -7.47 -36.04 -19.36
CA ASP A 29 -6.04 -36.17 -19.64
C ASP A 29 -5.37 -34.81 -19.88
N ASP A 30 -6.15 -33.78 -20.23
CA ASP A 30 -5.70 -32.38 -20.37
C ASP A 30 -6.68 -31.42 -19.67
N PRO A 31 -6.49 -31.18 -18.35
CA PRO A 31 -7.38 -30.30 -17.60
C PRO A 31 -7.11 -28.81 -17.83
N PHE A 32 -6.21 -28.42 -18.73
CA PHE A 32 -5.77 -27.04 -18.91
C PHE A 32 -6.38 -26.40 -20.15
N LEU A 33 -7.22 -25.38 -19.96
CA LEU A 33 -7.73 -24.57 -21.06
C LEU A 33 -6.75 -23.42 -21.34
N ILE A 34 -5.87 -23.61 -22.33
CA ILE A 34 -4.80 -22.65 -22.67
C ILE A 34 -5.02 -22.10 -24.07
N ASP A 35 -5.01 -20.77 -24.21
CA ASP A 35 -5.15 -20.10 -25.50
C ASP A 35 -3.88 -20.17 -26.36
N SER A 36 -4.00 -19.76 -27.63
CA SER A 36 -2.88 -19.73 -28.58
C SER A 36 -1.71 -18.82 -28.18
N LYS A 37 -1.89 -17.94 -27.18
CA LYS A 37 -0.84 -17.05 -26.65
C LYS A 37 -0.15 -17.63 -25.41
N GLY A 38 -0.65 -18.74 -24.87
CA GLY A 38 -0.14 -19.35 -23.64
C GLY A 38 -0.82 -18.83 -22.38
N LYS A 39 -2.00 -18.20 -22.48
CA LYS A 39 -2.81 -17.81 -21.32
C LYS A 39 -3.67 -19.00 -20.89
N LEU A 40 -3.48 -19.47 -19.66
CA LEU A 40 -4.38 -20.43 -19.03
C LEU A 40 -5.65 -19.69 -18.62
N VAL A 41 -6.74 -19.94 -19.34
CA VAL A 41 -8.02 -19.26 -19.10
C VAL A 41 -8.87 -19.97 -18.04
N ALA A 42 -8.73 -21.29 -17.92
CA ALA A 42 -9.38 -22.07 -16.86
C ALA A 42 -8.66 -23.41 -16.61
N TYR A 43 -8.66 -23.85 -15.36
CA TYR A 43 -8.35 -25.22 -14.98
C TYR A 43 -9.64 -25.99 -14.70
N VAL A 44 -9.86 -27.08 -15.43
CA VAL A 44 -11.07 -27.91 -15.31
C VAL A 44 -10.86 -29.21 -14.56
N GLY A 45 -9.61 -29.49 -14.16
CA GLY A 45 -9.25 -30.67 -13.40
C GLY A 45 -9.74 -30.63 -11.95
N THR A 46 -9.60 -31.80 -11.32
CA THR A 46 -9.91 -32.07 -9.90
C THR A 46 -8.67 -32.49 -9.10
N GLY A 47 -7.49 -32.50 -9.73
CA GLY A 47 -6.22 -32.80 -9.07
C GLY A 47 -5.87 -31.74 -8.03
N MET A 48 -5.42 -32.18 -6.86
CA MET A 48 -5.00 -31.32 -5.75
C MET A 48 -3.58 -30.78 -5.93
N ASP A 49 -2.69 -31.58 -6.52
CA ASP A 49 -1.32 -31.16 -6.87
C ASP A 49 -1.25 -30.89 -8.36
N VAL A 50 -1.05 -29.62 -8.72
CA VAL A 50 -1.10 -29.17 -10.12
C VAL A 50 0.29 -28.79 -10.61
N VAL A 51 0.71 -29.40 -11.71
CA VAL A 51 1.92 -28.98 -12.44
C VAL A 51 1.47 -28.32 -13.74
N LEU A 52 1.74 -27.02 -13.86
CA LEU A 52 1.38 -26.28 -15.06
C LEU A 52 2.31 -26.66 -16.23
N PRO A 53 1.77 -26.77 -17.46
CA PRO A 53 2.61 -26.98 -18.65
C PRO A 53 3.58 -25.82 -18.91
N ASP A 54 4.78 -26.12 -19.41
CA ASP A 54 5.82 -25.15 -19.81
C ASP A 54 5.37 -24.15 -20.89
N THR A 55 4.20 -24.38 -21.51
CA THR A 55 3.60 -23.47 -22.49
C THR A 55 2.87 -22.29 -21.86
N VAL A 56 2.60 -22.33 -20.54
CA VAL A 56 1.84 -21.28 -19.84
C VAL A 56 2.72 -20.05 -19.59
N LYS A 57 2.24 -18.89 -20.02
CA LYS A 57 2.88 -17.58 -19.83
C LYS A 57 2.09 -16.64 -18.94
N THR A 58 0.77 -16.83 -18.90
CA THR A 58 -0.14 -16.01 -18.10
C THR A 58 -1.16 -16.94 -17.46
N ILE A 59 -1.41 -16.76 -16.16
CA ILE A 59 -2.57 -17.35 -15.50
C ILE A 59 -3.69 -16.32 -15.58
N GLY A 60 -4.72 -16.65 -16.33
CA GLY A 60 -5.83 -15.75 -16.62
C GLY A 60 -6.72 -15.50 -15.41
N ALA A 61 -7.50 -14.42 -15.52
CA ALA A 61 -8.45 -14.06 -14.48
C ALA A 61 -9.39 -15.24 -14.16
N THR A 62 -9.53 -15.52 -12.86
CA THR A 62 -10.33 -16.62 -12.30
C THR A 62 -9.97 -18.03 -12.76
N ALA A 63 -8.78 -18.26 -13.35
CA ALA A 63 -8.44 -19.55 -13.95
C ALA A 63 -8.50 -20.74 -12.97
N PHE A 64 -8.19 -20.51 -11.71
CA PHE A 64 -8.24 -21.48 -10.60
C PHE A 64 -9.27 -21.10 -9.54
N GLN A 65 -10.19 -20.17 -9.80
CA GLN A 65 -11.13 -19.73 -8.76
C GLN A 65 -11.88 -20.90 -8.12
N GLY A 66 -11.84 -20.98 -6.78
CA GLY A 66 -12.58 -21.97 -6.01
C GLY A 66 -12.09 -23.42 -6.17
N LYS A 67 -10.82 -23.63 -6.54
CA LYS A 67 -10.27 -24.98 -6.73
C LYS A 67 -9.65 -25.52 -5.45
N ASP A 68 -9.90 -26.80 -5.19
CA ASP A 68 -9.37 -27.55 -4.04
C ASP A 68 -7.90 -27.98 -4.25
N ILE A 69 -7.08 -27.09 -4.83
CA ILE A 69 -5.65 -27.35 -5.04
C ILE A 69 -4.90 -27.13 -3.73
N THR A 70 -4.00 -28.05 -3.39
CA THR A 70 -3.11 -27.95 -2.22
C THR A 70 -1.74 -27.41 -2.56
N SER A 71 -1.29 -27.68 -3.80
CA SER A 71 -0.01 -27.21 -4.31
C SER A 71 -0.09 -26.91 -5.80
N ILE A 72 0.73 -25.95 -6.24
CA ILE A 72 0.89 -25.64 -7.66
C ILE A 72 2.36 -25.38 -8.00
N THR A 73 2.83 -26.02 -9.06
CA THR A 73 4.15 -25.77 -9.66
C THR A 73 3.98 -24.88 -10.88
N PHE A 74 4.55 -23.68 -10.82
CA PHE A 74 4.58 -22.74 -11.94
C PHE A 74 5.74 -23.03 -12.90
N PRO A 75 5.57 -22.81 -14.22
CA PRO A 75 6.66 -22.95 -15.17
C PRO A 75 7.53 -21.69 -15.20
N ASP A 76 8.80 -21.84 -15.57
CA ASP A 76 9.75 -20.72 -15.72
C ASP A 76 9.33 -19.69 -16.79
N SER A 77 8.40 -20.07 -17.68
CA SER A 77 7.82 -19.19 -18.70
C SER A 77 6.74 -18.26 -18.18
N LEU A 78 6.27 -18.43 -16.94
CA LEU A 78 5.17 -17.65 -16.38
C LEU A 78 5.61 -16.21 -16.11
N THR A 79 4.89 -15.25 -16.69
CA THR A 79 5.20 -13.82 -16.59
C THR A 79 4.16 -13.02 -15.82
N GLU A 80 2.93 -13.52 -15.70
CA GLU A 80 1.82 -12.77 -15.12
C GLU A 80 0.76 -13.69 -14.49
N ILE A 81 0.27 -13.29 -13.33
CA ILE A 81 -0.88 -13.88 -12.65
C ILE A 81 -1.97 -12.80 -12.60
N GLU A 82 -3.09 -13.00 -13.28
CA GLU A 82 -4.13 -11.98 -13.40
C GLU A 82 -5.04 -11.91 -12.16
N ARG A 83 -5.95 -10.92 -12.16
CA ARG A 83 -6.94 -10.68 -11.10
C ARG A 83 -7.75 -11.94 -10.78
N LEU A 84 -7.93 -12.22 -9.48
CA LEU A 84 -8.73 -13.35 -8.96
C LEU A 84 -8.27 -14.74 -9.44
N ALA A 85 -7.07 -14.89 -10.00
CA ALA A 85 -6.60 -16.14 -10.60
C ALA A 85 -6.79 -17.37 -9.69
N PHE A 86 -6.50 -17.24 -8.40
CA PHE A 86 -6.60 -18.26 -7.35
C PHE A 86 -7.60 -17.89 -6.25
N TYR A 87 -8.54 -16.99 -6.52
CA TYR A 87 -9.53 -16.55 -5.52
C TYR A 87 -10.28 -17.76 -4.92
N GLN A 88 -10.31 -17.85 -3.58
CA GLN A 88 -10.92 -18.98 -2.85
C GLN A 88 -10.32 -20.37 -3.15
N CYS A 89 -9.02 -20.46 -3.45
CA CYS A 89 -8.32 -21.75 -3.35
C CYS A 89 -8.01 -22.04 -1.88
N GLU A 90 -9.03 -22.42 -1.11
CA GLU A 90 -8.98 -22.45 0.36
C GLU A 90 -7.93 -23.43 0.90
N GLU A 91 -7.67 -24.53 0.18
CA GLU A 91 -6.73 -25.60 0.54
C GLU A 91 -5.28 -25.34 0.09
N LEU A 92 -5.01 -24.25 -0.65
CA LEU A 92 -3.67 -23.97 -1.18
C LEU A 92 -2.72 -23.58 -0.04
N THR A 93 -1.66 -24.34 0.17
CA THR A 93 -0.81 -24.18 1.37
C THR A 93 0.46 -23.35 1.15
N GLU A 94 1.10 -23.52 0.00
CA GLU A 94 2.37 -22.88 -0.33
C GLU A 94 2.46 -22.52 -1.81
N ILE A 95 3.21 -21.46 -2.12
CA ILE A 95 3.56 -21.10 -3.49
C ILE A 95 4.99 -20.55 -3.58
N THR A 96 5.62 -20.82 -4.72
CA THR A 96 6.88 -20.17 -5.12
C THR A 96 6.65 -19.37 -6.39
N ILE A 97 6.73 -18.05 -6.33
CA ILE A 97 6.58 -17.13 -7.46
C ILE A 97 7.90 -17.05 -8.25
N PRO A 98 7.94 -17.53 -9.51
CA PRO A 98 9.16 -17.54 -10.32
C PRO A 98 9.73 -16.15 -10.57
N ALA A 99 11.03 -16.06 -10.83
CA ALA A 99 11.73 -14.81 -11.13
C ALA A 99 11.14 -14.06 -12.36
N SER A 100 10.56 -14.81 -13.30
CA SER A 100 9.95 -14.31 -14.54
C SER A 100 8.64 -13.56 -14.34
N VAL A 101 7.95 -13.73 -13.21
CA VAL A 101 6.66 -13.10 -12.93
C VAL A 101 6.84 -11.60 -12.65
N ASN A 102 6.22 -10.73 -13.43
CA ASN A 102 6.36 -9.29 -13.24
C ASN A 102 5.13 -8.66 -12.59
N SER A 103 3.98 -9.35 -12.59
CA SER A 103 2.73 -8.87 -12.02
C SER A 103 1.90 -10.00 -11.41
N ILE A 104 1.29 -9.69 -10.27
CA ILE A 104 0.22 -10.45 -9.61
C ILE A 104 -0.98 -9.50 -9.48
N GLY A 105 -2.11 -9.87 -10.06
CA GLY A 105 -3.29 -9.03 -10.14
C GLY A 105 -4.05 -8.90 -8.82
N ASN A 106 -5.03 -7.99 -8.81
CA ASN A 106 -5.85 -7.74 -7.64
C ASN A 106 -6.55 -9.02 -7.16
N MET A 107 -6.58 -9.25 -5.85
CA MET A 107 -7.26 -10.38 -5.21
C MET A 107 -6.84 -11.76 -5.77
N ALA A 108 -5.64 -11.86 -6.38
CA ALA A 108 -5.20 -13.08 -7.06
C ALA A 108 -5.26 -14.32 -6.16
N PHE A 109 -4.82 -14.23 -4.91
CA PHE A 109 -4.83 -15.29 -3.89
C PHE A 109 -5.72 -14.91 -2.69
N GLN A 110 -6.69 -14.04 -2.88
CA GLN A 110 -7.59 -13.67 -1.79
C GLN A 110 -8.42 -14.89 -1.34
N ASN A 111 -8.60 -15.03 -0.02
CA ASN A 111 -9.33 -16.15 0.62
C ASN A 111 -8.68 -17.54 0.38
N CYS A 112 -7.37 -17.60 0.13
CA CYS A 112 -6.62 -18.86 0.22
C CYS A 112 -6.25 -19.09 1.68
N TYR A 113 -7.21 -19.56 2.48
CA TYR A 113 -7.07 -19.52 3.94
C TYR A 113 -5.93 -20.39 4.48
N GLU A 114 -5.56 -21.48 3.81
CA GLU A 114 -4.42 -22.32 4.22
C GLU A 114 -3.06 -21.82 3.69
N LEU A 115 -3.05 -20.75 2.85
CA LEU A 115 -1.83 -20.26 2.22
C LEU A 115 -0.97 -19.55 3.25
N LYS A 116 0.10 -20.21 3.69
CA LYS A 116 1.00 -19.72 4.74
C LYS A 116 2.39 -19.40 4.20
N ASP A 117 2.88 -20.17 3.24
CA ASP A 117 4.27 -20.08 2.75
C ASP A 117 4.29 -19.47 1.35
N VAL A 118 4.87 -18.27 1.22
CA VAL A 118 5.03 -17.58 -0.06
C VAL A 118 6.50 -17.26 -0.26
N THR A 119 7.09 -17.85 -1.30
CA THR A 119 8.46 -17.53 -1.71
C THR A 119 8.45 -16.74 -3.01
N PHE A 120 9.08 -15.57 -3.03
CA PHE A 120 9.41 -14.84 -4.26
C PHE A 120 10.84 -15.17 -4.66
N GLU A 121 11.04 -15.74 -5.85
CA GLU A 121 12.40 -15.93 -6.36
C GLU A 121 13.06 -14.59 -6.67
N TYR A 122 14.40 -14.56 -6.56
CA TYR A 122 15.19 -13.37 -6.88
C TYR A 122 14.95 -12.92 -8.31
N SER A 123 14.67 -11.62 -8.48
CA SER A 123 14.66 -10.95 -9.77
C SER A 123 15.17 -9.52 -9.60
N ASP A 124 15.83 -9.01 -10.64
CA ASP A 124 16.24 -7.60 -10.74
C ASP A 124 15.06 -6.69 -11.15
N THR A 125 13.93 -7.28 -11.57
CA THR A 125 12.70 -6.55 -11.92
C THR A 125 11.80 -6.35 -10.72
N MET A 126 11.09 -5.23 -10.70
CA MET A 126 10.08 -4.94 -9.68
C MET A 126 8.85 -5.82 -9.92
N LEU A 127 8.46 -6.62 -8.92
CA LEU A 127 7.21 -7.38 -8.94
C LEU A 127 6.03 -6.46 -8.57
N GLN A 128 5.02 -6.39 -9.42
CA GLN A 128 3.83 -5.60 -9.13
C GLN A 128 2.79 -6.45 -8.40
N LEU A 129 2.48 -6.13 -7.14
CA LEU A 129 1.38 -6.75 -6.42
C LEU A 129 0.13 -5.88 -6.51
N GLY A 130 -0.95 -6.47 -7.01
CA GLY A 130 -2.28 -5.87 -7.02
C GLY A 130 -2.89 -5.83 -5.62
N SER A 131 -3.91 -4.98 -5.48
CA SER A 131 -4.66 -4.78 -4.24
C SER A 131 -5.22 -6.11 -3.73
N SER A 132 -5.05 -6.38 -2.43
CA SER A 132 -5.58 -7.57 -1.75
C SER A 132 -5.14 -8.91 -2.36
N SER A 133 -4.03 -8.92 -3.11
CA SER A 133 -3.56 -10.10 -3.83
C SER A 133 -3.30 -11.32 -2.95
N PHE A 134 -3.06 -11.16 -1.66
CA PHE A 134 -2.87 -12.20 -0.65
C PHE A 134 -3.76 -11.98 0.58
N SER A 135 -4.83 -11.20 0.49
CA SER A 135 -5.70 -10.97 1.65
C SER A 135 -6.41 -12.24 2.10
N PHE A 136 -6.72 -12.34 3.40
CA PHE A 136 -7.36 -13.53 3.96
C PHE A 136 -6.55 -14.82 3.76
N THR A 137 -5.23 -14.72 3.95
CA THR A 137 -4.27 -15.83 3.95
C THR A 137 -3.54 -15.90 5.30
N LEU A 138 -2.78 -16.96 5.53
CA LEU A 138 -1.92 -17.14 6.71
C LEU A 138 -0.47 -16.66 6.49
N VAL A 139 -0.21 -15.93 5.41
CA VAL A 139 1.12 -15.39 5.11
C VAL A 139 1.54 -14.40 6.19
N SER A 140 2.76 -14.57 6.69
CA SER A 140 3.33 -13.80 7.78
C SER A 140 4.72 -13.25 7.41
N PRO A 141 5.26 -12.25 8.14
CA PRO A 141 6.66 -11.83 7.98
C PRO A 141 7.68 -12.96 8.14
N GLU A 142 7.35 -14.03 8.89
CA GLU A 142 8.25 -15.18 9.10
C GLU A 142 8.22 -16.16 7.92
N THR A 143 7.07 -16.30 7.26
CA THR A 143 6.86 -17.26 6.16
C THR A 143 7.02 -16.64 4.77
N LEU A 144 6.95 -15.31 4.65
CA LEU A 144 7.19 -14.59 3.40
C LEU A 144 8.69 -14.52 3.11
N VAL A 145 9.16 -15.28 2.12
CA VAL A 145 10.55 -15.30 1.68
C VAL A 145 10.70 -14.48 0.40
N THR A 146 11.28 -13.28 0.49
CA THR A 146 11.38 -12.37 -0.68
C THR A 146 12.62 -12.57 -1.54
N ASN A 147 13.63 -13.29 -1.05
CA ASN A 147 14.94 -13.47 -1.71
C ASN A 147 15.51 -12.18 -2.33
N ASN A 148 15.43 -11.04 -1.64
CA ASN A 148 15.84 -9.70 -2.12
C ASN A 148 15.07 -9.17 -3.36
N ARG A 149 14.00 -9.84 -3.79
CA ARG A 149 13.14 -9.33 -4.85
C ARG A 149 12.37 -8.11 -4.37
N ARG A 150 12.44 -7.03 -5.14
CA ARG A 150 11.66 -5.82 -4.88
C ARG A 150 10.23 -6.03 -5.39
N TYR A 151 9.25 -5.54 -4.65
CA TYR A 151 7.85 -5.55 -5.08
C TYR A 151 7.13 -4.25 -4.73
N THR A 152 6.14 -3.87 -5.53
CA THR A 152 5.21 -2.80 -5.17
C THR A 152 4.10 -3.39 -4.32
N ASN A 153 3.86 -2.86 -3.13
CA ASN A 153 2.70 -3.20 -2.32
C ASN A 153 1.83 -1.94 -2.21
N GLN A 154 0.83 -1.80 -3.09
CA GLN A 154 -0.10 -0.66 -3.10
C GLN A 154 -1.12 -0.74 -1.92
N ASN A 155 -0.61 -0.91 -0.71
CA ASN A 155 -1.29 -0.89 0.59
C ASN A 155 -2.29 -1.98 0.97
N THR A 156 -2.56 -2.98 0.14
CA THR A 156 -3.44 -4.06 0.60
C THR A 156 -3.05 -5.47 0.17
N ALA A 157 -1.90 -5.68 -0.48
CA ALA A 157 -1.55 -7.01 -0.98
C ALA A 157 -1.68 -8.08 0.12
N PHE A 158 -1.22 -7.77 1.33
CA PHE A 158 -1.33 -8.63 2.52
C PHE A 158 -2.30 -8.07 3.58
N GLU A 159 -3.33 -7.33 3.17
CA GLU A 159 -4.35 -6.84 4.10
C GLU A 159 -5.14 -8.02 4.69
N ASN A 160 -5.44 -8.00 5.98
CA ASN A 160 -6.16 -9.10 6.65
C ASN A 160 -5.48 -10.46 6.41
N THR A 161 -4.16 -10.51 6.39
CA THR A 161 -3.39 -11.75 6.57
C THR A 161 -3.04 -11.87 8.05
N TYR A 162 -3.17 -13.06 8.63
CA TYR A 162 -3.20 -13.42 10.06
C TYR A 162 -4.62 -13.72 10.59
N PHE A 163 -4.92 -15.02 10.71
CA PHE A 163 -6.07 -15.54 11.45
C PHE A 163 -5.64 -16.59 12.47
N ASP A 164 -6.36 -16.68 13.59
CA ASP A 164 -6.17 -17.74 14.57
C ASP A 164 -6.87 -19.01 14.10
N GLU A 165 -6.79 -20.07 14.90
CA GLU A 165 -7.34 -21.40 14.59
C GLU A 165 -8.86 -21.42 14.33
N ASP A 166 -9.56 -20.31 14.64
CA ASP A 166 -11.00 -20.11 14.47
C ASP A 166 -11.34 -19.09 13.34
N TYR A 167 -10.39 -18.75 12.47
CA TYR A 167 -10.55 -17.75 11.39
C TYR A 167 -10.87 -16.33 11.90
N THR A 168 -10.49 -16.00 13.13
CA THR A 168 -10.59 -14.63 13.65
C THR A 168 -9.33 -13.87 13.28
N PRO A 169 -9.41 -12.62 12.75
CA PRO A 169 -8.22 -11.83 12.46
C PRO A 169 -7.37 -11.70 13.74
N ILE A 170 -6.17 -12.28 13.75
CA ILE A 170 -5.20 -11.98 14.81
C ILE A 170 -4.52 -10.69 14.39
N LEU A 171 -4.92 -9.65 15.10
CA LEU A 171 -4.25 -8.36 15.13
C LEU A 171 -2.72 -8.53 15.12
N GLN A 172 -2.04 -7.63 14.40
CA GLN A 172 -0.58 -7.62 14.40
C GLN A 172 -0.09 -7.49 15.85
N PRO A 173 1.12 -7.99 16.19
CA PRO A 173 1.69 -7.76 17.51
C PRO A 173 1.72 -6.26 17.85
N GLY A 174 0.71 -5.77 18.58
CA GLY A 174 0.52 -4.34 18.85
C GLY A 174 -0.93 -3.84 18.89
N ASP A 175 -1.91 -4.48 18.25
CA ASP A 175 -3.27 -3.90 18.27
C ASP A 175 -4.07 -4.27 19.54
N PRO A 176 -4.93 -3.37 20.06
CA PRO A 176 -5.66 -3.57 21.30
C PRO A 176 -6.80 -4.59 21.15
N ARG A 177 -6.95 -5.47 22.16
CA ARG A 177 -8.01 -6.49 22.23
C ARG A 177 -9.39 -5.82 22.33
N PRO A 178 -10.42 -6.21 21.56
CA PRO A 178 -11.75 -5.64 21.71
C PRO A 178 -12.38 -6.15 23.02
N GLU A 179 -12.72 -5.25 23.95
CA GLU A 179 -13.65 -5.59 25.02
C GLU A 179 -15.08 -5.63 24.48
N GLU A 180 -15.84 -6.61 24.94
CA GLU A 180 -17.21 -6.90 24.53
C GLU A 180 -18.16 -5.71 24.75
N SER A 181 -19.09 -5.59 23.81
CA SER A 181 -20.17 -4.61 23.70
C SER A 181 -20.89 -4.25 25.00
N GLU A 182 -21.19 -2.96 25.20
CA GLU A 182 -22.52 -2.53 25.65
C GLU A 182 -22.99 -1.27 24.89
N THR A 183 -24.25 -1.31 24.47
CA THR A 183 -24.98 -0.39 23.58
C THR A 183 -25.24 1.02 24.14
N PRO A 184 -25.51 2.03 23.28
CA PRO A 184 -25.63 3.43 23.69
C PRO A 184 -27.08 3.86 24.01
N SER A 185 -27.24 4.94 24.78
CA SER A 185 -28.42 5.82 24.66
C SER A 185 -28.13 7.23 25.23
N PRO A 186 -28.74 8.31 24.69
CA PRO A 186 -28.24 9.69 24.76
C PRO A 186 -29.08 10.61 25.67
N GLU A 187 -28.58 11.82 25.96
CA GLU A 187 -29.33 13.10 25.99
C GLU A 187 -28.39 14.24 26.44
N GLN A 188 -28.20 15.27 25.60
CA GLN A 188 -28.72 16.65 25.73
C GLN A 188 -28.23 17.41 26.99
N THR A 189 -27.87 18.69 27.05
CA THR A 189 -27.87 19.89 26.18
C THR A 189 -27.28 21.04 27.04
N ASN A 190 -26.96 22.17 26.39
CA ASN A 190 -26.94 23.56 26.92
C ASN A 190 -25.62 24.17 27.45
N ALA A 191 -25.14 25.15 26.69
CA ALA A 191 -24.52 26.41 27.17
C ALA A 191 -25.63 27.41 27.58
N PRO A 192 -25.40 28.57 28.27
CA PRO A 192 -24.57 29.69 27.76
C PRO A 192 -23.83 30.59 28.80
N GLU A 193 -22.93 31.45 28.25
CA GLU A 193 -22.45 32.84 28.57
C GLU A 193 -22.60 33.47 29.99
N ALA A 194 -21.79 34.42 30.52
CA ALA A 194 -21.08 35.56 29.91
C ALA A 194 -20.12 36.31 30.89
N THR A 195 -19.22 37.15 30.31
CA THR A 195 -18.70 38.49 30.73
C THR A 195 -17.76 38.70 31.94
N TYR A 196 -16.63 39.43 31.75
CA TYR A 196 -16.32 40.81 32.23
C TYR A 196 -14.84 41.25 31.99
N SER A 197 -14.58 42.56 31.82
CA SER A 197 -13.30 43.33 31.71
C SER A 197 -13.54 44.72 32.36
N PRO A 198 -12.60 45.51 32.99
CA PRO A 198 -11.49 46.24 32.29
C PRO A 198 -10.24 46.75 33.10
N GLU A 199 -9.20 47.23 32.37
CA GLU A 199 -8.21 48.38 32.55
C GLU A 199 -7.40 48.61 33.87
N THR A 200 -6.20 49.22 34.00
CA THR A 200 -5.12 49.90 33.19
C THR A 200 -3.87 50.16 34.11
N THR A 201 -2.66 50.45 33.56
CA THR A 201 -1.62 51.48 33.94
C THR A 201 -0.17 51.09 33.57
N ASP A 202 0.75 52.06 33.58
CA ASP A 202 1.72 52.43 32.53
C ASP A 202 3.23 52.37 32.94
N ALA A 203 4.12 52.22 31.93
CA ALA A 203 5.60 52.45 31.82
C ALA A 203 6.63 51.59 32.62
N PRO A 204 7.91 51.40 32.16
CA PRO A 204 8.60 52.00 31.00
C PRO A 204 9.14 51.00 29.94
N GLU A 205 9.44 51.50 28.73
CA GLU A 205 10.09 50.78 27.63
C GLU A 205 11.46 50.20 28.06
N VAL A 206 11.49 48.89 28.25
CA VAL A 206 12.67 48.07 28.01
C VAL A 206 12.54 47.62 26.57
N ILE A 207 13.48 47.98 25.69
CA ILE A 207 13.58 47.39 24.34
C ILE A 207 13.87 45.90 24.55
N PRO A 208 12.93 44.96 24.32
CA PRO A 208 13.29 43.57 24.27
C PRO A 208 13.80 43.33 22.86
N SER A 209 15.07 42.99 22.78
CA SER A 209 15.62 41.98 21.87
C SER A 209 14.56 41.40 20.94
N ALA A 210 14.74 41.62 19.62
CA ALA A 210 13.94 41.06 18.54
C ALA A 210 13.22 39.78 18.98
N SER A 211 11.92 39.92 19.24
CA SER A 211 11.05 38.78 19.48
C SER A 211 11.24 37.86 18.29
N PRO A 212 11.60 36.57 18.46
CA PRO A 212 11.62 35.66 17.33
C PRO A 212 10.24 35.74 16.68
N GLU A 213 10.19 35.88 15.36
CA GLU A 213 8.93 35.77 14.63
C GLU A 213 8.22 34.49 15.12
N PRO A 214 6.88 34.51 15.29
CA PRO A 214 6.17 33.33 15.73
C PRO A 214 6.50 32.20 14.76
N LYS A 215 7.15 31.14 15.25
CA LYS A 215 7.44 29.97 14.44
C LYS A 215 6.09 29.40 13.99
N ARG A 216 5.93 29.22 12.69
CA ARG A 216 4.79 28.51 12.12
C ARG A 216 4.75 27.10 12.69
N THR A 217 3.56 26.57 12.94
CA THR A 217 3.38 25.27 13.59
C THR A 217 2.78 24.27 12.61
N ILE A 218 3.27 23.04 12.65
CA ILE A 218 2.67 21.89 11.98
C ILE A 218 2.26 20.87 13.04
N THR A 219 0.97 20.54 13.07
CA THR A 219 0.40 19.54 13.98
C THR A 219 -0.01 18.33 13.17
N VAL A 220 0.47 17.16 13.57
CA VAL A 220 0.09 15.89 12.96
C VAL A 220 -0.84 15.16 13.91
N MET A 221 -2.01 14.78 13.39
CA MET A 221 -2.99 13.97 14.09
C MET A 221 -3.16 12.67 13.33
N THR A 222 -2.91 11.55 14.02
CA THR A 222 -3.08 10.21 13.46
C THR A 222 -4.36 9.61 14.02
N SER A 223 -5.22 9.10 13.15
CA SER A 223 -6.46 8.43 13.53
C SER A 223 -6.72 7.23 12.65
N ASP A 224 -7.74 6.44 12.98
CA ASP A 224 -8.23 5.32 12.16
C ASP A 224 -8.69 5.77 10.77
N ALA A 225 -9.03 7.06 10.60
CA ALA A 225 -9.41 7.65 9.33
C ALA A 225 -8.20 8.08 8.46
N GLY A 226 -6.98 7.99 8.99
CA GLY A 226 -5.74 8.39 8.34
C GLY A 226 -4.97 9.46 9.09
N VAL A 227 -3.97 10.03 8.41
CA VAL A 227 -3.13 11.11 8.93
C VAL A 227 -3.72 12.46 8.52
N GLU A 228 -4.12 13.27 9.50
CA GLU A 228 -4.48 14.67 9.32
C GLU A 228 -3.27 15.55 9.67
N VAL A 229 -3.04 16.57 8.83
CA VAL A 229 -1.98 17.56 9.05
C VAL A 229 -2.63 18.93 9.14
N VAL A 230 -2.30 19.69 10.17
CA VAL A 230 -2.77 21.06 10.40
C VAL A 230 -1.58 21.99 10.38
N ILE A 231 -1.62 23.04 9.56
CA ILE A 231 -0.58 24.06 9.48
C ILE A 231 -1.16 25.38 9.95
N ASP A 232 -0.56 26.00 10.97
CA ASP A 232 -1.00 27.27 11.56
C ASP A 232 -2.50 27.31 11.96
N GLY A 233 -3.06 26.15 12.32
CA GLY A 233 -4.46 26.01 12.74
C GLY A 233 -5.44 25.70 11.61
N GLU A 234 -4.98 25.55 10.37
CA GLU A 234 -5.80 25.14 9.22
C GLU A 234 -5.50 23.69 8.81
N SER A 235 -6.54 22.85 8.73
CA SER A 235 -6.42 21.48 8.25
C SER A 235 -6.04 21.46 6.77
N VAL A 236 -5.01 20.68 6.44
CA VAL A 236 -4.47 20.53 5.10
C VAL A 236 -5.11 19.35 4.40
N LEU A 237 -5.73 19.61 3.25
CA LEU A 237 -6.23 18.57 2.36
C LEU A 237 -5.18 18.25 1.29
N PHE A 238 -4.72 17.00 1.25
CA PHE A 238 -3.82 16.51 0.21
C PHE A 238 -4.62 15.72 -0.84
N GLU A 239 -5.08 16.36 -1.90
CA GLU A 239 -6.07 15.77 -2.83
C GLU A 239 -5.56 14.51 -3.55
N ASP A 240 -4.31 14.50 -4.02
CA ASP A 240 -3.73 13.40 -4.83
C ASP A 240 -2.52 12.71 -4.16
N ALA A 241 -2.24 13.03 -2.89
CA ALA A 241 -0.98 12.65 -2.25
C ALA A 241 -1.11 12.57 -0.73
N HIS A 242 -1.85 11.60 -0.20
CA HIS A 242 -2.08 11.53 1.24
C HIS A 242 -0.80 11.24 2.03
N PRO A 243 -0.59 11.90 3.18
CA PRO A 243 0.42 11.49 4.15
C PRO A 243 0.19 10.06 4.61
N PHE A 244 1.25 9.36 4.98
CA PHE A 244 1.19 7.98 5.44
C PHE A 244 2.21 7.74 6.55
N ILE A 245 2.17 6.60 7.22
CA ILE A 245 3.18 6.18 8.20
C ILE A 245 4.03 5.10 7.54
N ASP A 246 5.36 5.25 7.54
CA ASP A 246 6.26 4.25 6.98
C ASP A 246 6.50 3.05 7.91
N GLU A 247 7.26 2.07 7.42
CA GLU A 247 7.64 0.84 8.14
C GLU A 247 8.36 1.08 9.48
N ASN A 248 8.91 2.28 9.69
CA ASN A 248 9.60 2.67 10.92
C ASN A 248 8.74 3.53 11.84
N GLY A 249 7.43 3.64 11.57
CA GLY A 249 6.48 4.44 12.34
C GLY A 249 6.60 5.94 12.09
N ARG A 250 7.24 6.37 10.99
CA ARG A 250 7.43 7.79 10.71
C ARG A 250 6.34 8.29 9.79
N THR A 251 5.67 9.35 10.19
CA THR A 251 4.72 10.03 9.31
C THR A 251 5.45 10.67 8.14
N GLN A 252 5.20 10.19 6.94
CA GLN A 252 5.65 10.70 5.66
C GLN A 252 4.62 11.68 5.11
N ILE A 253 5.06 12.87 4.68
CA ILE A 253 4.19 13.86 4.04
C ILE A 253 4.68 14.19 2.63
N PRO A 254 3.78 14.53 1.69
CA PRO A 254 4.18 15.00 0.36
C PRO A 254 4.84 16.38 0.46
N ILE A 255 6.16 16.43 0.30
CA ILE A 255 6.92 17.66 0.60
C ILE A 255 6.54 18.83 -0.30
N ARG A 256 6.20 18.55 -1.58
CA ARG A 256 5.78 19.58 -2.54
C ARG A 256 4.49 20.27 -2.10
N ALA A 257 3.48 19.50 -1.73
CA ALA A 257 2.19 20.05 -1.31
C ALA A 257 2.33 20.84 0.01
N ALA A 258 3.11 20.32 0.97
CA ALA A 258 3.38 21.02 2.22
C ALA A 258 4.10 22.37 2.00
N ALA A 259 5.10 22.40 1.10
CA ALA A 259 5.86 23.61 0.80
C ALA A 259 5.02 24.66 0.01
N GLU A 260 4.23 24.23 -0.97
CA GLU A 260 3.36 25.13 -1.75
C GLU A 260 2.31 25.83 -0.86
N LEU A 261 1.76 25.13 0.14
CA LEU A 261 0.80 25.70 1.10
C LEU A 261 1.42 26.78 2.00
N LEU A 262 2.73 26.72 2.23
CA LEU A 262 3.47 27.72 3.00
C LEU A 262 3.89 28.93 2.15
N GLY A 263 3.65 28.87 0.84
CA GLY A 263 4.04 29.90 -0.12
C GLY A 263 5.44 29.74 -0.71
N CYS A 264 6.07 28.58 -0.52
CA CYS A 264 7.39 28.30 -1.08
C CYS A 264 7.29 27.92 -2.57
N GLU A 265 8.33 28.24 -3.34
CA GLU A 265 8.48 27.75 -4.71
C GLU A 265 9.13 26.35 -4.69
N VAL A 266 8.63 25.42 -5.50
CA VAL A 266 9.14 24.04 -5.55
C VAL A 266 9.47 23.62 -6.98
N GLU A 267 10.72 23.22 -7.21
CA GLU A 267 11.21 22.72 -8.49
C GLU A 267 11.61 21.24 -8.39
N TRP A 268 11.35 20.48 -9.46
CA TRP A 268 11.74 19.08 -9.61
C TRP A 268 12.70 18.90 -10.79
N ASP A 269 13.86 18.32 -10.52
CA ASP A 269 14.81 17.86 -11.55
C ASP A 269 14.78 16.33 -11.65
N GLY A 270 14.18 15.84 -12.74
CA GLY A 270 14.06 14.41 -13.00
C GLY A 270 15.36 13.71 -13.39
N GLU A 271 16.39 14.43 -13.85
CA GLU A 271 17.68 13.83 -14.21
C GLU A 271 18.50 13.54 -12.96
N THR A 272 18.55 14.51 -12.04
CA THR A 272 19.30 14.37 -10.78
C THR A 272 18.45 13.80 -9.64
N GLN A 273 17.14 13.62 -9.86
CA GLN A 273 16.17 13.20 -8.84
C GLN A 273 16.20 14.14 -7.63
N THR A 274 16.09 15.44 -7.89
CA THR A 274 16.26 16.49 -6.88
C THR A 274 15.00 17.33 -6.75
N VAL A 275 14.54 17.56 -5.52
CA VAL A 275 13.54 18.58 -5.18
C VAL A 275 14.25 19.79 -4.59
N THR A 276 14.02 20.96 -5.17
CA THR A 276 14.50 22.25 -4.66
C THR A 276 13.32 23.05 -4.16
N ILE A 277 13.40 23.54 -2.91
CA ILE A 277 12.39 24.38 -2.27
C ILE A 277 13.02 25.73 -1.97
N THR A 278 12.38 26.81 -2.42
CA THR A 278 12.84 28.18 -2.22
C THR A 278 11.83 28.94 -1.37
N ASP A 279 12.30 29.52 -0.26
CA ASP A 279 11.53 30.40 0.62
C ASP A 279 12.30 31.71 0.83
N GLY A 280 11.96 32.75 0.07
CA GLY A 280 12.72 34.00 0.06
C GLY A 280 14.18 33.78 -0.40
N ASP A 281 15.14 34.05 0.50
CA ASP A 281 16.58 33.84 0.26
C ASP A 281 17.06 32.42 0.64
N ASP A 282 16.20 31.62 1.30
CA ASP A 282 16.54 30.26 1.72
C ASP A 282 16.29 29.26 0.58
N VAL A 283 17.30 28.44 0.29
CA VAL A 283 17.21 27.35 -0.69
C VAL A 283 17.50 26.03 0.01
N ILE A 284 16.54 25.11 -0.10
CA ILE A 284 16.59 23.76 0.45
C ILE A 284 16.63 22.77 -0.70
N THR A 285 17.49 21.77 -0.61
CA THR A 285 17.67 20.73 -1.62
C THR A 285 17.54 19.35 -0.99
N LEU A 286 16.69 18.52 -1.60
CA LEU A 286 16.43 17.13 -1.23
C LEU A 286 16.76 16.25 -2.44
N VAL A 287 17.59 15.23 -2.26
CA VAL A 287 17.92 14.27 -3.33
C VAL A 287 17.25 12.93 -2.99
N ILE A 288 16.46 12.39 -3.92
CA ILE A 288 15.78 11.10 -3.72
C ILE A 288 16.82 10.00 -3.47
N GLY A 289 16.55 9.17 -2.46
CA GLY A 289 17.47 8.10 -2.06
C GLY A 289 18.70 8.55 -1.27
N LYS A 290 18.84 9.86 -0.96
CA LYS A 290 19.87 10.36 -0.04
C LYS A 290 19.27 10.67 1.32
N MET A 291 19.91 10.17 2.37
CA MET A 291 19.47 10.37 3.76
C MET A 291 19.97 11.71 4.34
N TYR A 292 19.90 12.78 3.56
CA TYR A 292 20.20 14.13 4.04
C TYR A 292 19.39 15.18 3.27
N LEU A 293 19.13 16.30 3.94
CA LEU A 293 18.63 17.53 3.33
C LEU A 293 19.72 18.61 3.43
N GLN A 294 19.78 19.51 2.47
CA GLN A 294 20.75 20.60 2.44
C GLN A 294 20.04 21.95 2.44
N LYS A 295 20.40 22.86 3.36
CA LYS A 295 19.94 24.25 3.38
C LYS A 295 21.16 25.17 3.31
N GLY A 296 21.41 25.77 2.14
CA GLY A 296 22.65 26.51 1.88
C GLY A 296 23.91 25.63 2.07
N GLN A 297 24.76 25.96 3.05
CA GLN A 297 25.95 25.15 3.42
C GLN A 297 25.68 24.11 4.52
N GLN A 298 24.51 24.16 5.15
CA GLN A 298 24.14 23.24 6.23
C GLN A 298 23.57 21.95 5.66
N ILE A 299 24.01 20.82 6.20
CA ILE A 299 23.49 19.48 5.89
C ILE A 299 22.85 18.93 7.16
N THR A 300 21.61 18.47 7.07
CA THR A 300 20.92 17.73 8.12
C THR A 300 20.75 16.29 7.66
N GLU A 301 21.30 15.34 8.41
CA GLU A 301 21.09 13.91 8.16
C GLU A 301 19.66 13.50 8.55
N MET A 302 19.06 12.69 7.69
CA MET A 302 17.72 12.14 7.89
C MET A 302 17.83 10.67 8.28
N ASP A 303 16.86 10.18 9.03
CA ASP A 303 16.80 8.77 9.43
C ASP A 303 16.20 7.87 8.33
N THR A 304 15.62 8.45 7.27
CA THR A 304 15.22 7.80 6.01
C THR A 304 15.41 8.76 4.84
N ALA A 305 15.59 8.20 3.65
CA ALA A 305 15.73 9.00 2.44
C ALA A 305 14.35 9.47 1.93
N PRO A 306 14.28 10.59 1.19
CA PRO A 306 13.10 10.97 0.45
C PRO A 306 12.79 9.88 -0.57
N VAL A 307 11.51 9.56 -0.71
CA VAL A 307 11.02 8.52 -1.62
C VAL A 307 10.01 9.11 -2.58
N ILE A 308 9.90 8.53 -3.77
CA ILE A 308 8.81 8.85 -4.71
C ILE A 308 7.74 7.77 -4.55
N VAL A 309 6.53 8.20 -4.23
CA VAL A 309 5.31 7.36 -4.20
C VAL A 309 4.27 8.08 -5.07
N ASN A 310 3.71 7.40 -6.07
CA ASN A 310 2.70 7.95 -6.99
C ASN A 310 3.09 9.33 -7.58
N ASP A 311 4.30 9.46 -8.13
CA ASP A 311 4.83 10.72 -8.70
C ASP A 311 4.87 11.91 -7.72
N ARG A 312 4.94 11.62 -6.43
CA ARG A 312 5.04 12.61 -5.35
C ARG A 312 6.22 12.25 -4.47
N THR A 313 7.00 13.27 -4.09
CA THR A 313 8.13 13.09 -3.17
C THR A 313 7.63 13.16 -1.74
N TYR A 314 7.97 12.16 -0.94
CA TYR A 314 7.63 12.05 0.46
C TYR A 314 8.87 12.12 1.33
N ILE A 315 8.76 12.83 2.45
CA ILE A 315 9.77 12.88 3.51
C ILE A 315 9.11 12.79 4.88
N PRO A 316 9.83 12.37 5.94
CA PRO A 316 9.27 12.36 7.27
C PRO A 316 8.91 13.77 7.72
N VAL A 317 7.74 13.91 8.35
CA VAL A 317 7.16 15.18 8.79
C VAL A 317 8.10 15.96 9.71
N ARG A 318 8.91 15.26 10.52
CA ARG A 318 9.96 15.86 11.34
C ARG A 318 10.94 16.68 10.51
N PHE A 319 11.43 16.12 9.40
CA PHE A 319 12.41 16.79 8.54
C PHE A 319 11.74 17.79 7.60
N ALA A 320 10.47 17.59 7.26
CA ALA A 320 9.68 18.62 6.59
C ALA A 320 9.53 19.87 7.47
N GLY A 321 9.23 19.68 8.76
CA GLY A 321 9.18 20.78 9.71
C GLY A 321 10.52 21.50 9.85
N GLU A 322 11.63 20.76 9.98
CA GLU A 322 12.96 21.37 10.02
C GLU A 322 13.32 22.12 8.73
N ALA A 323 13.06 21.52 7.57
CA ALA A 323 13.31 22.13 6.27
C ALA A 323 12.53 23.46 6.12
N LEU A 324 11.26 23.46 6.49
CA LEU A 324 10.32 24.58 6.29
C LEU A 324 10.26 25.54 7.49
N GLY A 325 11.13 25.37 8.49
CA GLY A 325 11.18 26.22 9.68
C GLY A 325 9.95 26.11 10.59
N LEU A 326 9.22 24.99 10.53
CA LEU A 326 8.03 24.73 11.32
C LEU A 326 8.38 24.05 12.64
N GLU A 327 7.63 24.38 13.68
CA GLU A 327 7.61 23.61 14.92
C GLU A 327 6.63 22.44 14.79
N VAL A 328 7.11 21.21 15.01
CA VAL A 328 6.33 19.97 14.83
C VAL A 328 5.70 19.56 16.17
N ASN A 329 4.37 19.53 16.21
CA ASN A 329 3.58 19.06 17.33
C ASN A 329 2.93 17.71 17.03
N TRP A 330 2.99 16.80 18.00
CA TRP A 330 2.35 15.49 17.96
C TRP A 330 1.19 15.49 18.94
N ASN A 331 0.00 15.08 18.50
CA ASN A 331 -1.12 14.81 19.39
C ASN A 331 -1.38 13.30 19.41
N GLU A 332 -1.40 12.72 20.62
CA GLU A 332 -1.76 11.32 20.86
C GLU A 332 -3.28 11.12 20.74
#